data_AF-A0A0G4MNN1-F1
#
_entry.id   AF-A0A0G4MNN1-F1
#
_cell.length_a   1.000
_cell.length_b   1.000
_cell.length_c   1.000
_cell.angle_alpha   90.00
_cell.angle_beta   90.00
_cell.angle_gamma   90.00
#
_symmetry.space_group_name_H-M   'P 1'
#
loop_
_entity.id
_entity.type
_entity.pdbx_description
1 polymer ?
#
loop_
_entity_poly.entity_id
_entity_poly.type
_entity_poly.pdbx_seq_one_letter_code
_entity_poly.pdbx_strand_id
1 'polypeptide(L)'
;SIAAIELPRNQWQDLLNILVKNVSEGNDHQKQTSLTTIGYICESQDPDLRTALIGHSNAILTAVVQGARKEEANLEIRLAAITALGDSLEFVANNFKHEGERNYIMQVVCEA
;
A
#
# COMPACT_ATOMS: atom_id res chain seq x y z
N SER A 1 -7.39 -6.14 13.09
CA SER A 1 -7.95 -6.70 11.85
C SER A 1 -7.59 -8.18 11.75
N ILE A 2 -8.22 -8.97 10.87
CA ILE A 2 -7.82 -10.38 10.66
C ILE A 2 -6.36 -10.44 10.17
N ALA A 3 -5.95 -9.52 9.31
CA ALA A 3 -4.57 -9.35 8.86
C ALA A 3 -3.55 -9.24 10.01
N ALA A 4 -3.87 -8.50 11.08
CA ALA A 4 -2.99 -8.39 12.26
C ALA A 4 -2.79 -9.71 13.02
N ILE A 5 -3.68 -10.68 12.83
CA ILE A 5 -3.58 -12.00 13.46
C ILE A 5 -2.87 -12.99 12.52
N GLU A 6 -3.24 -12.99 11.24
CA GLU A 6 -2.85 -14.04 10.28
C GLU A 6 -1.54 -13.74 9.55
N LEU A 7 -1.21 -12.47 9.26
CA LEU A 7 0.05 -12.12 8.58
C LEU A 7 1.28 -12.46 9.43
N PRO A 8 1.36 -12.10 10.73
CA PRO A 8 2.52 -12.48 11.57
C PRO A 8 2.72 -14.00 11.69
N ARG A 9 1.64 -14.76 11.52
CA ARG A 9 1.62 -16.22 11.61
C ARG A 9 1.74 -16.91 10.26
N ASN A 10 1.92 -16.16 9.18
CA ASN A 10 2.00 -16.70 7.81
C ASN A 10 0.77 -17.52 7.40
N GLN A 11 -0.42 -17.19 7.92
CA GLN A 11 -1.67 -17.91 7.67
C GLN A 11 -2.46 -17.36 6.46
N TRP A 12 -2.14 -16.14 6.01
CA TRP A 12 -2.79 -15.49 4.87
C TRP A 12 -1.79 -14.78 3.94
N GLN A 13 -0.82 -15.55 3.44
CA GLN A 13 0.31 -15.02 2.66
C GLN A 13 -0.12 -14.34 1.34
N ASP A 14 -1.25 -14.76 0.77
CA ASP A 14 -1.75 -14.23 -0.50
C ASP A 14 -2.50 -12.90 -0.36
N LEU A 15 -2.81 -12.44 0.85
CA LEU A 15 -3.65 -11.26 1.09
C LEU A 15 -3.13 -10.03 0.34
N LEU A 16 -1.86 -9.68 0.54
CA LEU A 16 -1.28 -8.48 -0.07
C LEU A 16 -1.17 -8.60 -1.59
N ASN A 17 -0.88 -9.80 -2.11
CA ASN A 17 -0.86 -10.05 -3.55
C ASN A 17 -2.25 -9.85 -4.17
N ILE A 18 -3.30 -10.31 -3.49
CA ILE A 18 -4.70 -10.11 -3.92
C ILE A 18 -5.06 -8.62 -3.92
N LEU A 19 -4.70 -7.89 -2.85
CA LEU A 19 -4.97 -6.45 -2.76
C LEU A 19 -4.23 -5.67 -3.86
N VAL A 20 -2.96 -5.99 -4.13
CA VAL A 20 -2.20 -5.38 -5.23
C VAL A 20 -2.87 -5.65 -6.58
N LYS A 21 -3.28 -6.89 -6.83
CA LYS A 21 -3.98 -7.26 -8.06
C LYS A 21 -5.30 -6.51 -8.21
N ASN A 22 -6.06 -6.37 -7.13
CA ASN A 22 -7.30 -5.60 -7.12
C ASN A 22 -7.09 -4.12 -7.47
N VAL A 23 -6.02 -3.50 -6.99
CA VAL A 23 -5.67 -2.12 -7.36
C VAL A 23 -5.32 -2.00 -8.84
N SER A 24 -4.70 -3.04 -9.41
CA SER A 24 -4.33 -3.07 -10.82
C SER A 24 -5.48 -3.32 -11.78
N GLU A 25 -6.34 -4.28 -11.46
CA GLU A 25 -7.30 -4.86 -12.41
C GLU A 25 -8.76 -4.64 -12.00
N GLY A 26 -9.00 -4.21 -10.76
CA GLY A 26 -10.34 -4.03 -10.22
C GLY A 26 -11.08 -2.85 -10.84
N ASN A 27 -12.40 -2.87 -10.71
CA ASN A 27 -13.22 -1.68 -10.94
C ASN A 27 -12.94 -0.63 -9.85
N ASP A 28 -13.43 0.60 -10.06
CA ASP A 28 -13.16 1.73 -9.16
C ASP A 28 -13.43 1.44 -7.69
N HIS A 29 -14.55 0.79 -7.38
CA HIS A 29 -14.90 0.44 -6.00
C HIS A 29 -13.94 -0.60 -5.42
N GLN A 30 -13.56 -1.62 -6.19
CA GLN A 30 -12.62 -2.65 -5.76
C GLN A 30 -11.20 -2.08 -5.55
N LYS A 31 -10.76 -1.16 -6.41
CA LYS A 31 -9.50 -0.44 -6.24
C LYS A 31 -9.51 0.39 -4.95
N GLN A 32 -10.52 1.25 -4.78
CA GLN A 32 -10.67 2.12 -3.62
C GLN A 32 -10.68 1.32 -2.32
N THR A 33 -11.54 0.31 -2.22
CA THR A 33 -11.66 -0.53 -1.01
C THR A 33 -10.38 -1.33 -0.74
N SER A 34 -9.66 -1.76 -1.78
CA SER A 34 -8.37 -2.45 -1.60
C SER A 34 -7.29 -1.50 -1.08
N LEU A 35 -7.21 -0.27 -1.59
CA LEU A 35 -6.29 0.76 -1.07
C LEU A 35 -6.62 1.15 0.37
N THR A 36 -7.89 1.35 0.70
CA THR A 36 -8.34 1.60 2.08
C THR A 36 -7.98 0.43 2.99
N THR A 37 -8.18 -0.81 2.53
CA THR A 37 -7.79 -2.00 3.30
C THR A 37 -6.28 -2.06 3.53
N ILE A 38 -5.47 -1.72 2.52
CA ILE A 38 -4.02 -1.57 2.67
C ILE A 38 -3.72 -0.54 3.76
N GLY A 39 -4.31 0.67 3.69
CA GLY A 39 -4.15 1.70 4.72
C GLY A 39 -4.43 1.20 6.14
N TYR A 40 -5.57 0.53 6.36
CA TYR A 40 -5.91 -0.04 7.66
C TYR A 40 -4.97 -1.16 8.15
N ILE A 41 -4.33 -1.89 7.24
CA ILE A 41 -3.28 -2.85 7.62
C ILE A 41 -2.02 -2.09 8.05
N CYS A 42 -1.68 -1.02 7.34
CA CYS A 42 -0.45 -0.23 7.52
C CYS A 42 -0.51 0.69 8.75
N GLU A 43 -1.68 1.23 9.12
CA GLU A 43 -1.85 2.11 10.29
C GLU A 43 -1.63 1.39 11.64
N SER A 44 -1.68 0.06 11.62
CA SER A 44 -1.66 -0.76 12.83
C SER A 44 -0.36 -0.60 13.61
N GLN A 45 -0.48 -0.39 14.93
CA GLN A 45 0.65 -0.26 15.84
C GLN A 45 1.18 -1.59 16.37
N ASP A 46 0.68 -2.72 15.88
CA ASP A 46 1.09 -4.06 16.31
C ASP A 46 2.53 -4.39 15.84
N PRO A 47 3.49 -4.66 16.75
CA PRO A 47 4.89 -4.89 16.37
C PRO A 47 5.12 -6.14 15.52
N ASP A 48 4.34 -7.20 15.74
CA ASP A 48 4.49 -8.47 15.03
C ASP A 48 3.96 -8.31 13.59
N LEU A 49 2.83 -7.62 13.42
CA LEU A 49 2.32 -7.24 12.11
C LEU A 49 3.31 -6.34 11.37
N ARG A 50 3.82 -5.29 12.01
CA ARG A 50 4.80 -4.39 11.39
C ARG A 50 6.03 -5.13 10.89
N THR A 51 6.53 -6.08 11.68
CA THR A 51 7.65 -6.95 11.28
C THR A 51 7.30 -7.79 10.05
N ALA A 52 6.09 -8.37 10.01
CA ALA A 52 5.62 -9.13 8.86
C ALA A 52 5.50 -8.27 7.58
N LEU A 53 5.05 -7.02 7.69
CA LEU A 53 4.87 -6.11 6.56
C LEU A 53 6.17 -5.69 5.88
N ILE A 54 7.32 -5.73 6.57
CA ILE A 54 8.62 -5.38 5.98
C ILE A 54 8.92 -6.26 4.75
N GLY A 55 8.60 -7.55 4.81
CA GLY A 55 8.79 -8.47 3.68
C GLY A 55 7.89 -8.17 2.48
N HIS A 56 6.85 -7.36 2.66
CA HIS A 56 5.87 -7.00 1.65
C HIS A 56 5.91 -5.52 1.24
N SER A 57 6.90 -4.75 1.71
CA SER A 57 6.97 -3.29 1.49
C SER A 57 6.90 -2.91 0.00
N ASN A 58 7.57 -3.67 -0.87
CA ASN A 58 7.57 -3.43 -2.32
C ASN A 58 6.20 -3.65 -2.96
N ALA A 59 5.47 -4.67 -2.51
CA ALA A 59 4.13 -4.97 -3.00
C ALA A 59 3.14 -3.87 -2.58
N ILE A 60 3.19 -3.49 -1.30
CA ILE A 60 2.40 -2.38 -0.74
C ILE A 60 2.69 -1.09 -1.51
N LEU A 61 3.98 -0.75 -1.68
CA LEU A 61 4.40 0.44 -2.38
C LEU A 61 3.93 0.45 -3.84
N THR A 62 4.01 -0.69 -4.53
CA THR A 62 3.52 -0.83 -5.91
C THR A 62 2.04 -0.48 -6.00
N ALA A 63 1.20 -1.03 -5.10
CA ALA A 63 -0.23 -0.76 -5.09
C ALA A 63 -0.56 0.71 -4.80
N VAL A 64 0.00 1.28 -3.72
CA VAL A 64 -0.33 2.67 -3.34
C VAL A 64 0.20 3.67 -4.38
N VAL A 65 1.40 3.46 -4.92
CA VAL A 65 1.94 4.32 -5.97
C VAL A 65 1.12 4.22 -7.26
N GLN A 66 0.67 3.02 -7.62
CA GLN A 66 -0.21 2.83 -8.78
C GLN A 66 -1.55 3.55 -8.62
N GLY A 67 -2.19 3.46 -7.46
CA GLY A 67 -3.45 4.15 -7.19
C GLY A 67 -3.32 5.67 -7.12
N ALA A 68 -2.12 6.19 -6.78
CA ALA A 68 -1.86 7.62 -6.64
C ALA A 68 -1.44 8.31 -7.95
N ARG A 69 -1.19 7.57 -9.03
CA ARG A 69 -0.71 8.15 -10.30
C ARG A 69 -1.70 9.16 -10.87
N LYS A 70 -1.19 10.17 -11.58
CA LYS A 70 -2.01 11.17 -12.29
C LYS A 70 -2.93 10.56 -13.36
N GLU A 71 -2.59 9.38 -13.88
CA GLU A 71 -3.39 8.67 -14.87
C GLU A 71 -4.65 8.01 -14.27
N GLU A 72 -4.73 7.85 -12.95
CA GLU A 72 -5.95 7.38 -12.29
C GLU A 72 -6.99 8.51 -12.27
N ALA A 73 -8.02 8.42 -13.10
CA ALA A 73 -8.99 9.50 -13.27
C ALA A 73 -9.90 9.69 -12.04
N ASN A 74 -10.05 8.65 -11.21
CA ASN A 74 -10.92 8.71 -10.05
C ASN A 74 -10.19 9.31 -8.83
N LEU A 75 -10.61 10.51 -8.44
CA LEU A 75 -10.02 11.24 -7.31
C LEU A 75 -10.19 10.53 -5.97
N GLU A 76 -11.24 9.72 -5.78
CA GLU A 76 -11.41 8.96 -4.55
C GLU A 76 -10.41 7.81 -4.43
N ILE A 77 -10.00 7.22 -5.56
CA ILE A 77 -8.94 6.21 -5.60
C ILE A 77 -7.60 6.86 -5.30
N ARG A 78 -7.30 8.00 -5.92
CA ARG A 78 -6.05 8.76 -5.64
C ARG A 78 -5.98 9.18 -4.17
N LEU A 79 -7.08 9.65 -3.59
CA LEU A 79 -7.15 9.97 -2.16
C LEU A 79 -6.88 8.74 -1.29
N ALA A 80 -7.57 7.62 -1.53
CA ALA A 80 -7.35 6.39 -0.78
C ALA A 80 -5.89 5.90 -0.88
N ALA A 81 -5.28 6.04 -2.06
CA ALA A 81 -3.88 5.69 -2.30
C ALA A 81 -2.90 6.58 -1.53
N ILE A 82 -3.10 7.91 -1.55
CA ILE A 82 -2.23 8.85 -0.82
C ILE A 82 -2.37 8.68 0.69
N THR A 83 -3.59 8.44 1.19
CA THR A 83 -3.81 8.10 2.60
C THR A 83 -3.05 6.83 2.98
N ALA A 84 -3.23 5.74 2.23
CA ALA A 84 -2.54 4.48 2.48
C ALA A 84 -1.01 4.59 2.35
N LEU A 85 -0.51 5.42 1.44
CA LEU A 85 0.93 5.72 1.34
C LEU A 85 1.44 6.38 2.62
N GLY A 86 0.72 7.36 3.16
CA GLY A 86 1.03 8.00 4.44
C GLY A 86 1.12 7.00 5.60
N ASP A 87 0.15 6.09 5.67
CA ASP A 87 0.11 5.02 6.69
C ASP A 87 1.26 4.01 6.54
N SER A 88 1.80 3.88 5.31
CA SER A 88 2.87 2.91 5.01
C SER A 88 4.30 3.43 5.22
N LEU A 89 4.49 4.73 5.48
CA LEU A 89 5.79 5.41 5.47
C LEU A 89 6.84 4.76 6.37
N GLU A 90 6.43 4.16 7.49
CA GLU A 90 7.35 3.63 8.50
C GLU A 90 8.15 2.41 8.01
N PHE A 91 7.55 1.57 7.17
CA PHE A 91 8.20 0.34 6.66
C PHE A 91 8.60 0.41 5.18
N VAL A 92 8.18 1.44 4.44
CA VAL A 92 8.77 1.78 3.12
C VAL A 92 10.02 2.66 3.25
N ALA A 93 10.50 2.93 4.46
CA ALA A 93 11.71 3.71 4.73
C ALA A 93 12.96 3.16 4.00
N ASN A 94 13.02 1.84 3.77
CA ASN A 94 14.09 1.25 2.97
C ASN A 94 14.01 1.66 1.49
N ASN A 95 12.81 1.80 0.92
CA ASN A 95 12.64 2.29 -0.45
C ASN A 95 13.15 3.74 -0.60
N PHE A 96 12.96 4.57 0.43
CA PHE A 96 13.48 5.95 0.46
C PHE A 96 15.02 6.06 0.51
N LYS A 97 15.73 4.97 0.86
CA LYS A 97 17.21 4.92 0.80
C LYS A 97 17.71 4.74 -0.64
N HIS A 98 16.87 4.22 -1.53
CA HIS A 98 17.19 4.05 -2.95
C HIS A 98 16.73 5.28 -3.72
N GLU A 99 17.68 6.06 -4.26
CA GLU A 99 17.40 7.34 -4.91
C GLU A 99 16.35 7.25 -6.02
N GLY A 100 16.42 6.23 -6.87
CA GLY A 100 15.43 6.03 -7.94
C GLY A 100 14.01 5.81 -7.40
N GLU A 101 13.86 4.95 -6.39
CA GLU A 101 12.56 4.66 -5.78
C GLU A 101 12.02 5.89 -5.03
N ARG A 102 12.86 6.55 -4.23
CA ARG A 102 12.49 7.80 -3.54
C ARG A 102 12.01 8.86 -4.52
N ASN A 103 12.78 9.15 -5.57
CA ASN A 103 12.44 10.19 -6.53
C ASN A 103 11.13 9.84 -7.25
N TYR A 104 10.91 8.57 -7.57
CA TYR A 104 9.67 8.11 -8.16
C TYR A 104 8.47 8.26 -7.23
N ILE A 105 8.59 7.87 -5.95
CA ILE A 105 7.53 8.06 -4.94
C ILE A 105 7.20 9.55 -4.81
N MET A 106 8.22 10.40 -4.65
CA MET A 106 8.02 11.84 -4.50
C MET A 106 7.39 12.48 -5.74
N GLN A 107 7.77 12.04 -6.94
CA GLN A 107 7.14 12.50 -8.17
C GLN A 107 5.64 12.15 -8.18
N VAL A 108 5.28 10.91 -7.85
CA VAL A 108 3.88 10.48 -7.82
C VAL A 108 3.08 11.27 -6.78
N VAL A 109 3.64 11.51 -5.59
CA VAL A 109 2.99 12.32 -4.55
C VAL A 109 2.78 13.78 -5.00
N CYS A 110 3.76 14.36 -5.69
CA CYS A 110 3.65 15.75 -6.18
C CYS A 110 2.73 15.88 -7.40
N GLU A 111 2.47 14.79 -8.12
CA GLU A 111 1.55 14.74 -9.26
C GLU A 111 0.15 14.22 -8.88
N ALA A 112 -0.09 13.89 -7.60
CA ALA A 112 -1.37 13.41 -7.03
C ALA A 112 -2.40 14.56 -6.78
#